data_AF-A0A2E4GZF0-F1
#
_entry.id   AF-A0A2E4GZF0-F1
#
_cell.length_a   1.000
_cell.length_b   1.000
_cell.length_c   1.000
_cell.angle_alpha   90.00
_cell.angle_beta   90.00
_cell.angle_gamma   90.00
#
_symmetry.space_group_name_H-M   'P 1'
#
loop_
_entity.id
_entity.type
_entity.pdbx_description
1 polymer ?
#
loop_
_entity_poly.entity_id
_entity_poly.type
_entity_poly.pdbx_seq_one_letter_code
_entity_poly.pdbx_strand_id
1 'polypeptide(L)'
;MRQPTNHCYVYVLGSDTNGGVRTYVGWTTNLKSRLAAHNSGKGAKSTRGRQWVLLYAERHLNRGDAMSREWHLKRDRSFRRCLTAI
;
A
#
# COMPACT_ATOMS: atom_id res chain seq x y z
N MET A 1 10.02 -13.12 27.82
CA MET A 1 10.48 -13.20 26.42
C MET A 1 9.67 -12.21 25.58
N ARG A 2 10.24 -11.06 25.22
CA ARG A 2 9.59 -10.11 24.29
C ARG A 2 9.75 -10.66 22.88
N GLN A 3 8.64 -11.02 22.23
CA GLN A 3 8.66 -11.52 20.86
C GLN A 3 9.27 -10.47 19.92
N PRO A 4 9.97 -10.87 18.85
CA PRO A 4 10.48 -9.91 17.86
C PRO A 4 9.29 -9.13 17.30
N THR A 5 9.36 -7.81 17.36
CA THR A 5 8.35 -6.94 16.74
C THR A 5 8.45 -7.12 15.23
N ASN A 6 7.59 -7.98 14.67
CA ASN A 6 7.44 -8.06 13.23
C ASN A 6 6.77 -6.76 12.78
N HIS A 7 7.61 -5.79 12.46
CA HIS A 7 7.21 -4.50 11.95
C HIS A 7 6.34 -4.72 10.71
N CYS A 8 5.14 -4.15 10.78
CA CYS A 8 4.19 -4.15 9.69
C CYS A 8 4.23 -2.77 9.04
N TYR A 9 3.89 -2.71 7.77
CA TYR A 9 3.80 -1.48 7.00
C TYR A 9 2.43 -1.36 6.41
N VAL A 10 1.85 -0.17 6.48
CA VAL A 10 0.72 0.22 5.64
C VAL A 10 1.26 1.07 4.51
N TYR A 11 0.74 0.86 3.31
CA TYR A 11 1.26 1.53 2.12
C TYR A 11 0.14 1.96 1.18
N VAL A 12 0.48 2.96 0.37
CA VAL A 12 -0.31 3.40 -0.78
C VAL A 12 0.57 3.26 -2.03
N LEU A 13 0.08 2.49 -2.99
CA LEU A 13 0.67 2.42 -4.33
C LEU A 13 -0.12 3.29 -5.30
N GLY A 14 0.58 3.86 -6.27
CA GLY A 14 0.03 4.58 -7.40
C GLY A 14 0.35 3.88 -8.71
N SER A 15 -0.54 4.01 -9.69
CA SER A 15 -0.29 3.63 -11.08
C SER A 15 -0.96 4.68 -11.96
N ASP A 16 -0.20 5.19 -12.92
CA ASP A 16 -0.78 5.98 -13.99
C ASP A 16 -1.60 5.07 -14.92
N THR A 17 -2.74 5.57 -15.40
CA THR A 17 -3.61 4.89 -16.35
C THR A 17 -4.25 5.93 -17.29
N ASN A 18 -4.69 5.52 -18.48
CA ASN A 18 -5.30 6.40 -19.49
C ASN A 18 -6.51 7.23 -19.02
N GLY A 19 -7.05 6.98 -17.82
CA GLY A 19 -8.15 7.74 -17.20
C GLY A 19 -7.80 8.39 -15.85
N GLY A 20 -6.51 8.58 -15.56
CA GLY A 20 -5.99 9.18 -14.33
C GLY A 20 -5.24 8.21 -13.41
N VAL A 21 -4.82 8.71 -12.25
CA VAL A 21 -4.03 7.92 -11.30
C VAL A 21 -4.92 6.98 -10.48
N ARG A 22 -4.57 5.69 -10.48
CA ARG A 22 -5.20 4.69 -9.61
C ARG A 22 -4.34 4.45 -8.38
N THR A 23 -4.99 4.47 -7.22
CA THR A 23 -4.33 4.16 -5.95
C THR A 23 -4.80 2.84 -5.37
N TYR A 24 -3.88 2.10 -4.74
CA TYR A 24 -4.14 0.89 -4.00
C TYR A 24 -3.59 1.03 -2.58
N VAL A 25 -4.40 0.69 -1.59
CA VAL A 25 -4.01 0.72 -0.18
C VAL A 25 -3.95 -0.70 0.34
N GLY A 26 -2.86 -1.04 1.02
CA GLY A 26 -2.67 -2.35 1.62
C GLY A 26 -1.71 -2.30 2.80
N TRP A 27 -1.52 -3.44 3.44
CA TRP A 27 -0.48 -3.61 4.45
C TRP A 27 0.39 -4.84 4.14
N THR A 28 1.61 -4.87 4.68
CA THR A 28 2.56 -5.98 4.50
C THR A 28 3.66 -5.92 5.57
N THR A 29 4.38 -7.01 5.78
CA THR A 29 5.63 -7.00 6.56
C THR A 29 6.87 -6.70 5.69
N ASN A 30 6.74 -6.80 4.36
CA ASN A 30 7.85 -6.55 3.42
C ASN A 30 7.38 -5.77 2.18
N LEU A 31 7.66 -4.47 2.17
CA LEU A 31 7.28 -3.56 1.07
C LEU A 31 7.91 -3.93 -0.26
N LYS A 32 9.20 -4.31 -0.28
CA LYS A 32 9.93 -4.64 -1.51
C LYS A 32 9.31 -5.85 -2.21
N SER A 33 9.13 -6.94 -1.47
CA SER A 33 8.51 -8.16 -1.99
C SER A 33 7.07 -7.90 -2.44
N ARG A 34 6.34 -7.05 -1.71
CA ARG A 34 4.96 -6.72 -2.05
C ARG A 34 4.85 -5.89 -3.33
N LEU A 35 5.69 -4.87 -3.48
CA LEU A 35 5.74 -4.05 -4.70
C LEU A 35 6.11 -4.90 -5.93
N ALA A 36 7.13 -5.76 -5.80
CA ALA A 36 7.52 -6.68 -6.87
C ALA A 36 6.38 -7.65 -7.24
N ALA A 37 5.62 -8.16 -6.27
CA ALA A 37 4.44 -8.99 -6.52
C ALA A 37 3.37 -8.22 -7.32
N HIS A 38 3.10 -6.96 -6.99
CA HIS A 38 2.16 -6.13 -7.74
C HIS A 38 2.61 -5.91 -9.19
N ASN A 39 3.89 -5.56 -9.40
CA ASN A 39 4.44 -5.30 -10.75
C ASN A 39 4.62 -6.56 -11.60
N SER A 40 4.69 -7.75 -10.98
CA SER A 40 4.70 -9.05 -11.67
C SER A 40 3.30 -9.65 -11.88
N GLY A 41 2.22 -8.94 -11.50
CA GLY A 41 0.84 -9.44 -11.62
C GLY A 41 0.44 -10.53 -10.61
N LYS A 42 1.33 -10.88 -9.68
CA LYS A 42 1.10 -11.83 -8.58
C LYS A 42 0.55 -11.18 -7.31
N GLY A 43 0.34 -9.86 -7.33
CA GLY A 43 -0.27 -9.09 -6.25
C GLY A 43 -1.79 -9.29 -6.15
N ALA A 44 -2.51 -8.27 -5.70
CA ALA A 44 -3.96 -8.32 -5.61
C ALA A 44 -4.61 -8.42 -7.00
N LYS A 45 -5.74 -9.14 -7.12
CA LYS A 45 -6.45 -9.34 -8.40
C LYS A 45 -6.75 -8.02 -9.12
N SER A 46 -7.16 -6.99 -8.38
CA SER A 46 -7.47 -5.65 -8.91
C SER A 46 -6.24 -4.88 -9.42
N THR A 47 -5.04 -5.32 -9.06
CA THR A 47 -3.78 -4.63 -9.38
C THR A 47 -3.05 -5.20 -10.59
N ARG A 48 -3.55 -6.28 -11.20
CA ARG A 48 -2.92 -6.92 -12.35
C ARG A 48 -2.88 -6.02 -13.60
N GLY A 49 -1.84 -6.20 -14.41
CA GLY A 49 -1.67 -5.53 -15.71
C GLY A 49 -1.32 -4.04 -15.62
N ARG A 50 -0.72 -3.61 -14.50
CA ARG A 50 -0.34 -2.21 -14.24
C ARG A 50 1.03 -2.14 -13.60
N GLN A 51 1.72 -1.03 -13.85
CA GLN A 51 2.96 -0.70 -13.16
C GLN A 51 2.65 0.16 -11.93
N TRP A 52 3.02 -0.36 -10.77
CA TRP A 52 2.80 0.29 -9.48
C TRP A 52 4.09 0.89 -8.97
N VAL A 53 3.96 2.08 -8.42
CA VAL A 53 4.99 2.80 -7.68
C VAL A 53 4.53 2.99 -6.24
N LEU A 54 5.47 2.99 -5.30
CA LEU A 54 5.18 3.28 -3.90
C LEU A 54 5.07 4.79 -3.71
N LEU A 55 3.89 5.27 -3.31
CA LEU A 55 3.65 6.69 -3.03
C LEU A 55 3.81 7.03 -1.55
N TYR A 56 3.42 6.09 -0.68
CA TYR A 56 3.45 6.29 0.76
C TYR A 56 3.65 4.96 1.49
N ALA A 57 4.39 4.99 2.59
CA ALA A 57 4.47 3.88 3.54
C ALA A 57 4.64 4.38 4.98
N GLU A 58 3.95 3.73 5.91
CA GLU A 58 4.00 3.99 7.35
C GLU A 58 4.31 2.67 8.07
N ARG A 59 5.14 2.72 9.12
CA ARG A 59 5.54 1.54 9.90
C ARG A 59 4.74 1.45 11.20
N HIS A 60 4.26 0.25 11.52
CA HIS A 60 3.53 -0.08 12.73
C HIS A 60 4.19 -1.24 13.48
N LEU A 61 3.98 -1.26 14.80
CA LEU A 61 4.58 -2.24 15.70
C LEU A 61 3.88 -3.61 15.63
N ASN A 62 2.58 -3.62 15.32
CA ASN A 62 1.79 -4.83 15.23
C ASN A 62 0.84 -4.78 14.03
N ARG A 63 0.28 -5.95 13.70
CA ARG A 63 -0.67 -6.11 12.59
C ARG A 63 -1.99 -5.39 12.82
N GLY A 64 -2.47 -5.31 14.06
CA GLY A 64 -3.74 -4.68 14.42
C GLY A 64 -3.74 -3.19 14.05
N ASP A 65 -2.70 -2.48 14.45
CA ASP A 65 -2.51 -1.06 14.14
C ASP A 65 -2.42 -0.84 12.63
N ALA A 66 -1.66 -1.69 11.92
CA ALA A 66 -1.54 -1.61 10.48
C ALA A 66 -2.89 -1.82 9.76
N MET A 67 -3.68 -2.82 10.17
CA MET A 67 -5.01 -3.06 9.57
C MET A 67 -6.00 -1.93 9.90
N SER A 68 -5.96 -1.40 11.12
CA SER A 68 -6.75 -0.23 11.50
C SER A 68 -6.39 0.97 10.62
N ARG A 69 -5.10 1.27 10.47
CA ARG A 69 -4.64 2.38 9.63
C ARG A 69 -4.96 2.17 8.15
N GLU A 70 -4.84 0.95 7.63
CA GLU A 70 -5.26 0.60 6.27
C GLU A 70 -6.74 0.92 6.04
N TRP A 71 -7.62 0.60 6.99
CA TRP A 71 -9.05 0.88 6.90
C TRP A 71 -9.34 2.39 6.83
N HIS A 72 -8.62 3.20 7.62
CA HIS A 72 -8.72 4.65 7.58
C HIS A 72 -8.25 5.21 6.24
N LEU A 73 -7.06 4.81 5.77
CA LEU A 73 -6.50 5.27 4.50
C LEU A 73 -7.38 4.88 3.29
N LYS A 74 -8.03 3.71 3.31
CA LYS A 74 -8.98 3.32 2.26
C LYS A 74 -10.14 4.31 2.11
N ARG A 75 -10.57 4.94 3.22
CA ARG A 75 -11.68 5.92 3.27
C ARG A 75 -11.22 7.36 3.10
N ASP A 76 -9.96 7.65 3.39
CA ASP A 76 -9.39 8.99 3.25
C ASP A 76 -9.09 9.33 1.78
N ARG A 77 -10.13 9.78 1.07
CA ARG A 77 -10.04 10.18 -0.34
C ARG A 77 -9.21 11.44 -0.54
N SER A 78 -9.22 12.35 0.44
CA SER A 78 -8.48 13.62 0.36
C SER A 78 -6.98 13.35 0.40
N PHE A 79 -6.53 12.59 1.40
CA PHE A 79 -5.14 12.18 1.54
C PHE A 79 -4.65 11.41 0.30
N ARG A 80 -5.45 10.46 -0.19
CA ARG A 80 -5.10 9.68 -1.39
C ARG A 80 -4.96 10.52 -2.65
N ARG A 81 -5.74 11.60 -2.80
CA ARG A 81 -5.60 12.55 -3.92
C ARG A 81 -4.36 13.42 -3.80
N CYS A 82 -4.02 13.84 -2.58
CA CYS A 82 -2.80 14.62 -2.32
C CYS A 82 -1.54 13.84 -2.74
N LEU A 83 -1.50 12.53 -2.45
CA LEU A 83 -0.38 11.66 -2.84
C LEU A 83 -0.19 11.51 -4.36
N THR A 84 -1.20 11.84 -5.17
CA THR A 84 -1.18 11.69 -6.63
C THR A 84 -1.05 13.01 -7.36
N ALA A 85 -0.99 14.13 -6.65
CA ALA A 85 -0.96 15.49 -7.22
C ALA A 85 0.47 15.99 -7.50
N ILE A 86 1.40 15.09 -7.83
CA ILE A 86 2.80 15.41 -8.16
C ILE A 86 2.94 15.57 -9.67
#